data_AF-A0A931QEE2-F1
#
_entry.id   AF-A0A931QEE2-F1
#
_cell.length_a   1.000
_cell.length_b   1.000
_cell.length_c   1.000
_cell.angle_alpha   90.00
_cell.angle_beta   90.00
_cell.angle_gamma   90.00
#
_symmetry.space_group_name_H-M   'P 1'
#
loop_
_entity.id
_entity.type
_entity.pdbx_description
1 polymer ?
#
loop_
_entity_poly.entity_id
_entity_poly.type
_entity_poly.pdbx_seq_one_letter_code
_entity_poly.pdbx_strand_id
1 'polypeptide(L)'
;MPGITLLGLGPGDPNQLTREAWDLLSYAKEIYVRTRHHPTVTGLPSALKVHSFDDLYEDGDSFDEVYEAITKKILELGRRDEGVIYAVPGHPFVAEATCPEIARLAR
;
A
#
# COMPACT_ATOMS: atom_id res chain seq x y z
N MET A 1 3.45 15.90 4.49
CA MET A 1 2.55 15.98 5.65
C MET A 1 2.57 14.61 6.27
N PRO A 2 2.92 14.48 7.56
CA PRO A 2 2.91 13.18 8.23
C PRO A 2 1.48 12.60 8.20
N GLY A 3 1.38 11.31 7.91
CA GLY A 3 0.10 10.64 7.69
C GLY A 3 0.22 9.35 6.90
N ILE A 4 -0.85 8.55 6.93
CA ILE A 4 -0.95 7.28 6.22
C ILE A 4 -2.15 7.36 5.27
N THR A 5 -1.91 7.16 3.98
CA THR A 5 -2.95 6.96 2.98
C THR A 5 -3.08 5.47 2.69
N LEU A 6 -4.28 4.92 2.89
CA LEU A 6 -4.62 3.54 2.53
C LEU A 6 -5.33 3.56 1.17
N LEU A 7 -4.74 2.91 0.16
CA LEU A 7 -5.17 2.99 -1.24
C LEU A 7 -5.55 1.61 -1.78
N GLY A 8 -6.67 1.52 -2.48
CA GLY A 8 -7.07 0.31 -3.20
C GLY A 8 -6.58 0.32 -4.64
N LEU A 9 -5.94 -0.77 -5.08
CA LEU A 9 -5.48 -0.93 -6.47
C LEU A 9 -6.60 -1.34 -7.44
N GLY A 10 -7.81 -1.58 -6.94
CA GLY A 10 -8.92 -2.09 -7.75
C GLY A 10 -8.70 -3.53 -8.20
N PRO A 11 -9.44 -4.01 -9.22
CA PRO A 11 -9.45 -5.42 -9.60
C PRO A 11 -8.31 -5.85 -10.55
N GLY A 12 -7.41 -4.95 -10.95
CA GLY A 12 -6.22 -5.26 -11.75
C GLY A 12 -6.02 -4.39 -12.98
N ASP A 13 -7.08 -3.83 -13.56
CA ASP A 13 -6.94 -2.86 -14.65
C ASP A 13 -6.60 -1.47 -14.08
N PRO A 14 -5.45 -0.86 -14.45
CA PRO A 14 -5.08 0.49 -14.01
C PRO A 14 -6.14 1.56 -14.32
N ASN A 15 -6.94 1.38 -15.37
CA ASN A 15 -8.02 2.32 -15.71
C ASN A 15 -9.19 2.29 -14.72
N GLN A 16 -9.20 1.30 -13.81
CA GLN A 16 -10.21 1.18 -12.76
C GLN A 16 -9.73 1.74 -11.41
N LEU A 17 -8.54 2.34 -11.36
CA LEU A 17 -8.19 3.22 -10.25
C LEU A 17 -9.17 4.39 -10.21
N THR A 18 -9.56 4.80 -9.00
CA THR A 18 -10.35 6.01 -8.85
C THR A 18 -9.54 7.20 -9.34
N ARG A 19 -10.23 8.23 -9.85
CA ARG A 19 -9.58 9.46 -10.29
C ARG A 19 -8.71 10.08 -9.19
N GLU A 20 -9.22 10.07 -7.96
CA GLU A 20 -8.49 10.57 -6.78
C GLU A 20 -7.20 9.78 -6.51
N ALA A 21 -7.26 8.43 -6.61
CA ALA A 21 -6.07 7.60 -6.47
C ALA A 21 -5.05 7.90 -7.58
N TRP A 22 -5.49 8.03 -8.83
CA TRP A 22 -4.60 8.36 -9.94
C TRP A 22 -3.94 9.73 -9.78
N ASP A 23 -4.72 10.76 -9.41
CA ASP A 23 -4.21 12.11 -9.20
C ASP A 23 -3.19 12.14 -8.06
N LEU A 24 -3.47 11.48 -6.93
CA LEU A 24 -2.52 11.33 -5.82
C LEU A 24 -1.20 10.70 -6.30
N LEU A 25 -1.29 9.57 -7.02
CA LEU A 25 -0.12 8.81 -7.48
C LEU A 25 0.68 9.56 -8.55
N SER A 26 0.06 10.47 -9.30
CA SER A 26 0.72 11.30 -10.32
C SER A 26 1.69 12.33 -9.72
N TYR A 27 1.52 12.70 -8.45
CA TYR A 27 2.39 13.64 -7.73
C TYR A 27 3.21 12.99 -6.60
N ALA A 28 2.92 11.73 -6.27
CA ALA A 28 3.64 11.00 -5.25
C ALA A 28 5.07 10.63 -5.70
N LYS A 29 6.01 10.63 -4.75
CA LYS A 29 7.39 10.18 -5.02
C LYS A 29 7.53 8.66 -4.93
N GLU A 30 6.84 8.06 -3.97
CA GLU A 30 6.90 6.63 -3.72
C GLU A 30 5.56 6.08 -3.21
N ILE A 31 5.39 4.78 -3.41
CA ILE A 31 4.26 3.99 -2.93
C ILE A 31 4.79 2.68 -2.36
N TYR A 32 4.15 2.21 -1.28
CA TYR A 32 4.36 0.88 -0.74
C TYR A 32 3.17 0.01 -1.10
N VAL A 33 3.38 -1.09 -1.81
CA VAL A 33 2.33 -2.04 -2.17
C VAL A 33 2.46 -3.31 -1.35
N ARG A 34 1.34 -3.94 -0.99
CA ARG A 34 1.38 -5.28 -0.37
C ARG A 34 2.10 -6.28 -1.26
N THR A 35 1.92 -6.18 -2.57
CA THR A 35 2.57 -7.04 -3.57
C THR A 35 2.77 -6.34 -4.91
N ARG A 36 3.90 -6.60 -5.60
CA ARG A 36 4.13 -6.13 -6.99
C ARG A 36 3.38 -6.96 -8.02
N HIS A 37 2.89 -8.14 -7.65
CA HIS A 37 2.23 -9.06 -8.58
C HIS A 37 0.83 -8.60 -9.01
N HIS A 38 0.32 -7.50 -8.45
CA HIS A 38 -0.97 -6.96 -8.85
C HIS A 38 -0.90 -6.27 -10.22
N PRO A 39 -1.77 -6.61 -11.21
CA PRO A 39 -1.64 -6.07 -12.56
C PRO A 39 -1.72 -4.54 -12.66
N THR A 40 -2.44 -3.87 -11.74
CA THR A 40 -2.49 -2.39 -11.67
C THR A 40 -1.09 -1.77 -11.53
N VAL A 41 -0.15 -2.45 -10.87
CA VAL A 41 1.19 -1.92 -10.59
C VAL A 41 1.95 -1.59 -11.87
N THR A 42 1.75 -2.36 -12.95
CA THR A 42 2.45 -2.12 -14.22
C THR A 42 1.95 -0.87 -14.95
N GLY A 43 0.76 -0.37 -14.61
CA GLY A 43 0.18 0.84 -15.20
C GLY A 43 0.34 2.09 -14.35
N LEU A 44 1.05 2.01 -13.23
CA LEU A 44 1.32 3.18 -12.38
C LEU A 44 2.26 4.17 -13.09
N PRO A 45 2.24 5.46 -12.70
CA PRO A 45 3.13 6.47 -13.27
C PRO A 45 4.60 6.02 -13.23
N SER A 46 5.32 6.14 -14.36
CA SER A 46 6.68 5.61 -14.48
C SER A 46 7.71 6.28 -13.55
N ALA A 47 7.42 7.50 -13.09
CA ALA A 47 8.26 8.24 -12.14
C ALA A 47 8.01 7.81 -10.68
N LEU A 48 6.93 7.07 -10.40
CA LEU A 48 6.56 6.64 -9.07
C LEU A 48 7.44 5.46 -8.64
N LYS A 49 8.15 5.61 -7.52
CA LYS A 49 8.95 4.53 -6.97
C LYS A 49 8.05 3.53 -6.24
N VAL A 50 8.03 2.29 -6.72
CA VAL A 50 7.23 1.21 -6.11
C VAL A 50 8.10 0.35 -5.20
N HIS A 51 7.76 0.36 -3.91
CA HIS A 51 8.25 -0.57 -2.89
C HIS A 51 7.22 -1.66 -2.65
N SER A 52 7.65 -2.89 -2.39
CA SER A 52 6.74 -3.98 -1.99
C SER A 52 7.21 -4.71 -0.75
N PHE A 53 6.28 -5.51 -0.23
CA PHE A 53 6.50 -6.42 0.88
C PHE A 53 6.51 -7.88 0.42
N ASP A 54 6.73 -8.15 -0.88
CA ASP A 54 6.77 -9.52 -1.42
C ASP A 54 7.82 -10.36 -0.68
N ASP A 55 8.99 -9.78 -0.39
CA ASP A 55 10.08 -10.43 0.35
C ASP A 55 9.64 -10.98 1.72
N LEU A 56 8.71 -10.31 2.42
CA LEU A 56 8.21 -10.79 3.72
C LEU A 56 7.41 -12.09 3.59
N TYR A 57 6.83 -12.37 2.42
CA TYR A 57 6.14 -13.63 2.16
C TYR A 57 7.09 -14.74 1.71
N GLU A 58 8.29 -14.42 1.22
CA GLU A 58 9.27 -15.39 0.75
C GLU A 58 10.05 -16.05 1.89
N ASP A 59 10.20 -15.35 3.03
CA ASP A 59 10.96 -15.83 4.20
C ASP A 59 10.26 -16.95 5.00
N GLY A 60 9.05 -17.37 4.59
CA GLY A 60 8.34 -18.53 5.16
C GLY A 60 7.65 -18.27 6.51
N ASP A 61 7.56 -17.00 6.92
CA ASP A 61 6.83 -16.57 8.10
C ASP A 61 5.32 -16.84 7.97
N SER A 62 4.63 -16.97 9.10
CA SER A 62 3.17 -17.11 9.11
C SER A 62 2.51 -15.84 8.56
N PHE A 63 1.34 -15.97 7.93
CA PHE A 63 0.61 -14.80 7.40
C PHE A 63 0.39 -13.71 8.46
N ASP A 64 0.16 -14.09 9.71
CA ASP A 64 -0.04 -13.16 10.82
C ASP A 64 1.23 -12.36 11.13
N GLU A 65 2.40 -13.01 11.16
CA GLU A 65 3.70 -12.35 11.36
C GLU A 65 4.01 -11.38 10.21
N VAL A 66 3.73 -11.78 8.97
CA VAL A 66 3.89 -10.91 7.80
C VAL A 66 3.00 -9.67 7.91
N TYR A 67 1.73 -9.84 8.28
CA TYR A 67 0.80 -8.71 8.44
C TYR A 67 1.19 -7.79 9.59
N GLU A 68 1.70 -8.33 10.70
CA GLU A 68 2.23 -7.53 11.81
C GLU A 68 3.45 -6.72 11.37
N ALA A 69 4.39 -7.35 10.65
CA ALA A 69 5.58 -6.69 10.12
C ALA A 69 5.23 -5.54 9.16
N ILE A 70 4.30 -5.78 8.21
CA ILE A 70 3.79 -4.76 7.29
C ILE A 70 3.17 -3.62 8.09
N THR A 71 2.26 -3.92 9.02
CA THR A 71 1.55 -2.92 9.82
C THR A 71 2.51 -2.03 10.60
N LYS A 72 3.47 -2.64 11.31
CA LYS A 72 4.52 -1.92 12.04
C LYS A 72 5.33 -1.03 11.10
N LYS A 73 5.69 -1.53 9.92
CA LYS A 73 6.46 -0.75 8.96
C LYS A 73 5.68 0.45 8.45
N ILE A 74 4.42 0.28 8.03
CA ILE A 74 3.58 1.38 7.56
C ILE A 74 3.38 2.44 8.64
N LEU A 75 3.17 2.05 9.91
CA LEU A 75 3.06 3.00 11.02
C LEU A 75 4.34 3.80 11.24
N GLU A 76 5.52 3.19 11.09
CA GLU A 76 6.81 3.88 11.14
C GLU A 76 6.96 4.87 9.98
N LEU A 77 6.64 4.43 8.75
CA LEU A 77 6.71 5.26 7.54
C LEU A 77 5.76 6.47 7.63
N GLY A 78 4.55 6.27 8.15
CA GLY A 78 3.56 7.32 8.31
C GLY A 78 3.96 8.45 9.25
N ARG A 79 4.94 8.22 10.15
CA ARG A 79 5.48 9.23 11.07
C ARG A 79 6.54 10.14 10.43
N ARG A 80 7.02 9.81 9.22
CA ARG A 80 7.96 10.65 8.48
C ARG A 80 7.27 11.93 8.00
N ASP A 81 8.03 12.97 7.72
CA ASP A 81 7.48 14.25 7.23
C ASP A 81 6.76 14.10 5.88
N GLU A 82 7.22 13.15 5.06
CA GLU A 82 6.63 12.79 3.77
C GLU A 82 5.33 11.99 3.91
N GLY A 83 5.09 11.33 5.06
CA GLY A 83 4.02 10.35 5.22
C GLY A 83 4.24 9.08 4.41
N VAL A 84 3.18 8.30 4.21
CA VAL A 84 3.23 7.05 3.42
C VAL A 84 1.93 6.80 2.67
N ILE A 85 2.05 6.30 1.43
CA ILE A 85 0.95 5.71 0.68
C ILE A 85 1.14 4.20 0.70
N TYR A 86 0.22 3.49 1.33
CA TYR A 86 0.19 2.03 1.34
C TYR A 86 -1.00 1.52 0.52
N ALA A 87 -0.71 0.68 -0.48
CA ALA A 87 -1.67 0.20 -1.44
C ALA A 87 -1.82 -1.32 -1.43
N VAL A 88 -3.07 -1.77 -1.55
CA VAL A 88 -3.45 -3.19 -1.47
C VAL A 88 -4.31 -3.58 -2.68
N PRO A 89 -4.27 -4.85 -3.11
CA PRO A 89 -5.21 -5.40 -4.10
C PRO A 89 -6.66 -5.12 -3.74
N GLY A 90 -7.49 -4.75 -4.72
CA GLY A 90 -8.90 -4.48 -4.48
C GLY A 90 -9.13 -3.22 -3.65
N HIS A 91 -9.75 -3.39 -2.47
CA HIS A 91 -10.19 -2.29 -1.60
C HIS A 91 -9.57 -2.39 -0.20
N PRO A 92 -9.12 -1.27 0.42
CA PRO A 92 -8.42 -1.28 1.71
C PRO A 92 -9.17 -1.91 2.89
N PHE A 93 -10.49 -1.96 2.83
CA PHE A 93 -11.32 -2.46 3.94
C PHE A 93 -12.18 -3.68 3.58
N VAL A 94 -11.89 -4.37 2.46
CA VAL A 94 -12.64 -5.57 2.05
C VAL A 94 -11.69 -6.73 1.83
N ALA A 95 -11.85 -7.80 2.62
CA ALA A 95 -11.00 -8.99 2.60
C ALA A 95 -9.49 -8.65 2.74
N GLU A 96 -9.19 -7.67 3.60
CA GLU A 96 -7.86 -7.12 3.82
C GLU A 96 -7.62 -6.99 5.34
N ALA A 97 -6.45 -7.43 5.82
CA ALA A 97 -6.13 -7.51 7.25
C ALA A 97 -5.29 -6.34 7.75
N THR A 98 -4.38 -5.82 6.93
CA THR A 98 -3.37 -4.83 7.32
C THR A 98 -3.96 -3.42 7.45
N CYS A 99 -4.73 -2.95 6.49
CA CYS A 99 -5.34 -1.63 6.41
C CYS A 99 -6.32 -1.34 7.56
N PRO A 100 -7.27 -2.22 7.94
CA PRO A 100 -8.11 -1.99 9.12
C PRO A 100 -7.30 -1.84 10.41
N GLU A 101 -6.26 -2.66 10.58
CA GLU A 101 -5.42 -2.63 11.77
C GLU A 101 -4.54 -1.38 11.82
N ILE A 102 -3.92 -0.99 10.70
CA ILE A 102 -3.19 0.27 10.57
C ILE A 102 -4.12 1.45 10.90
N ALA A 103 -5.33 1.48 10.36
CA ALA A 103 -6.31 2.54 10.62
C ALA A 103 -6.79 2.57 12.08
N ARG A 104 -6.73 1.44 12.80
CA ARG A 104 -7.04 1.35 14.24
C ARG A 104 -5.89 1.90 15.08
N LEU A 105 -4.65 1.57 14.72
CA LEU A 105 -3.44 1.92 15.45
C LEU A 105 -2.94 3.34 15.19
N ALA A 106 -3.26 3.93 14.03
CA ALA A 106 -2.84 5.27 13.64
C ALA A 106 -3.72 6.40 14.19
N ARG A 107 -4.74 6.08 15.00
CA ARG A 107 -5.65 7.04 15.63
C ARG A 107 -5.03 7.73 16.83
#